data_AF-A0A8J3ZPW0-F1
#
_entry.id   AF-A0A8J3ZPW0-F1
#
_cell.length_a   1.000
_cell.length_b   1.000
_cell.length_c   1.000
_cell.angle_alpha   90.00
_cell.angle_beta   90.00
_cell.angle_gamma   90.00
#
_symmetry.space_group_name_H-M   'P 1'
#
loop_
_entity.id
_entity.type
_entity.pdbx_description
1 polymer ?
#
loop_
_entity_poly.entity_id
_entity_poly.type
_entity_poly.pdbx_seq_one_letter_code
_entity_poly.pdbx_strand_id
1 'polypeptide(L)'
;MAADEMTVDPLSLLDFEQTIQARLDESFTAIRTLSQTHSPALGTFIDARQTADRYVGLHEEYVARLNRLVAALAAARHATAGFAREYRTIDEFNRADAEKIRRAMSPVSEAVDGGHTRGR
;
A
#
# COMPACT_ATOMS: atom_id res chain seq x y z
N MET A 1 -7.49 19.09 21.71
CA MET A 1 -6.54 18.29 20.92
C MET A 1 -7.14 18.19 19.53
N ALA A 2 -6.66 19.00 18.60
CA ALA A 2 -7.06 18.90 17.21
C ALA A 2 -6.53 17.56 16.70
N ALA A 3 -7.40 16.69 16.19
CA ALA A 3 -6.95 15.57 15.40
C ALA A 3 -6.16 16.17 14.24
N ASP A 4 -4.87 15.89 14.20
CA ASP A 4 -4.02 16.18 13.06
C ASP A 4 -4.61 15.37 11.90
N GLU A 5 -5.43 16.04 11.10
CA GLU A 5 -6.11 15.44 9.95
C GLU A 5 -5.04 15.19 8.90
N MET A 6 -4.36 14.05 9.05
CA MET A 6 -3.33 13.59 8.15
C MET A 6 -3.99 13.30 6.80
N THR A 7 -4.09 14.30 5.93
CA THR A 7 -4.64 14.15 4.59
C THR A 7 -3.59 13.41 3.77
N VAL A 8 -3.80 12.11 3.54
CA VAL A 8 -2.90 11.32 2.71
C VAL A 8 -3.23 11.60 1.24
N ASP A 9 -2.24 12.09 0.49
CA ASP A 9 -2.38 12.39 -0.93
C ASP A 9 -2.62 11.09 -1.76
N PRO A 10 -3.70 11.01 -2.56
CA PRO A 10 -3.99 9.85 -3.41
C PRO A 10 -2.87 9.50 -4.41
N LEU A 11 -2.10 10.47 -4.90
CA LEU A 11 -0.97 10.21 -5.80
C LEU A 11 0.17 9.50 -5.06
N SER A 12 0.44 9.92 -3.82
CA SER A 12 1.41 9.27 -2.94
C SER A 12 1.03 7.80 -2.62
N LEU A 13 -0.27 7.49 -2.49
CA LEU A 13 -0.75 6.11 -2.31
C LEU A 13 -0.56 5.26 -3.57
N LEU A 14 -0.81 5.83 -4.75
CA LEU A 14 -0.59 5.17 -6.05
C LEU A 14 0.89 4.85 -6.28
N ASP A 15 1.78 5.81 -6.01
CA ASP A 15 3.23 5.62 -6.13
C ASP A 15 3.75 4.55 -5.16
N PHE A 16 3.19 4.52 -3.94
CA PHE A 16 3.50 3.50 -2.96
C PHE A 16 3.02 2.11 -3.40
N GLU A 17 1.82 2.00 -3.99
CA GLU A 17 1.31 0.74 -4.54
C GLU A 17 2.19 0.23 -5.69
N GLN A 18 2.58 1.11 -6.62
CA GLN A 18 3.50 0.77 -7.71
C GLN A 18 4.84 0.25 -7.17
N THR A 19 5.37 0.91 -6.15
CA THR A 19 6.63 0.52 -5.50
C THR A 19 6.49 -0.86 -4.84
N ILE A 20 5.41 -1.12 -4.10
CA ILE A 20 5.17 -2.44 -3.50
C ILE A 20 5.06 -3.51 -4.57
N GLN A 21 4.33 -3.25 -5.66
CA GLN A 21 4.16 -4.22 -6.73
C GLN A 21 5.50 -4.57 -7.38
N ALA A 22 6.33 -3.57 -7.69
CA ALA A 22 7.67 -3.82 -8.24
C ALA A 22 8.54 -4.68 -7.30
N ARG A 23 8.47 -4.45 -5.99
CA ARG A 23 9.22 -5.24 -4.99
C ARG A 23 8.68 -6.66 -4.83
N LEU A 24 7.37 -6.86 -4.98
CA LEU A 24 6.78 -8.21 -5.02
C LEU A 24 7.27 -8.97 -6.26
N ASP A 25 7.26 -8.33 -7.43
CA ASP A 25 7.71 -8.97 -8.68
C ASP A 25 9.19 -9.36 -8.64
N GLU A 26 10.03 -8.49 -8.06
CA GLU A 26 11.44 -8.77 -7.80
C GLU A 26 11.61 -9.95 -6.83
N SER A 27 10.84 -9.98 -5.75
CA SER A 27 10.88 -11.05 -4.75
C SER A 27 10.43 -12.39 -5.33
N PHE A 28 9.36 -12.41 -6.13
CA PHE A 28 8.91 -13.62 -6.83
C PHE A 28 9.92 -14.10 -7.85
N THR A 29 10.57 -13.18 -8.57
CA THR A 29 11.66 -13.53 -9.49
C THR A 29 12.83 -14.16 -8.74
N ALA A 30 13.22 -13.61 -7.59
CA ALA A 30 14.29 -14.17 -6.76
C ALA A 30 13.94 -15.57 -6.23
N ILE A 31 12.71 -15.78 -5.75
CA ILE A 31 12.23 -17.11 -5.31
C ILE A 31 12.27 -18.11 -6.47
N ARG A 32 11.79 -17.73 -7.65
CA ARG A 32 11.81 -18.59 -8.84
C ARG A 32 13.24 -18.95 -9.26
N THR A 33 14.16 -17.99 -9.23
CA THR A 33 15.58 -18.24 -9.54
C THR A 33 16.19 -19.21 -8.53
N LEU A 34 15.92 -19.00 -7.23
CA LEU A 34 16.37 -19.93 -6.19
C LEU A 34 15.79 -21.33 -6.39
N SER A 35 14.49 -21.46 -6.68
CA SER A 35 13.85 -22.78 -6.88
C SER A 35 14.40 -23.55 -8.09
N GLN A 36 15.01 -22.84 -9.04
CA GLN A 36 15.69 -23.43 -10.20
C GLN A 36 17.18 -23.74 -9.93
N THR A 37 17.71 -23.28 -8.79
CA THR A 37 19.09 -23.52 -8.40
C THR A 37 19.17 -24.88 -7.71
N HIS A 38 20.01 -25.77 -8.24
CA HIS A 38 20.17 -27.13 -7.71
C HIS A 38 21.39 -27.20 -6.80
N SER A 39 21.36 -28.12 -5.83
CA SER A 39 22.52 -28.38 -4.98
C SER A 39 23.73 -28.78 -5.84
N PRO A 40 24.91 -28.17 -5.61
CA PRO A 40 26.09 -28.46 -6.41
C PRO A 40 26.53 -29.92 -6.19
N ALA A 41 26.81 -30.63 -7.29
CA ALA A 41 27.30 -32.00 -7.26
C ALA A 41 28.79 -32.05 -6.88
N LEU A 42 29.10 -31.81 -5.60
CA LEU A 42 30.47 -31.68 -5.09
C LEU A 42 31.19 -33.02 -4.87
N GLY A 43 30.50 -34.15 -5.06
CA GLY A 43 31.03 -35.50 -4.84
C GLY A 43 30.82 -36.03 -3.41
N THR A 44 31.52 -37.11 -3.04
CA THR A 44 31.30 -37.85 -1.78
C THR A 44 32.36 -37.63 -0.71
N PHE A 45 33.39 -36.83 -0.99
CA PHE A 45 34.41 -36.46 -0.01
C PHE A 45 33.76 -35.75 1.19
N ILE A 46 34.36 -35.90 2.37
CA ILE A 46 33.82 -35.33 3.62
C ILE A 46 33.63 -33.81 3.49
N ASP A 47 34.62 -33.09 2.96
CA ASP A 47 34.54 -31.64 2.77
C ASP A 47 33.47 -31.24 1.73
N ALA A 48 33.30 -32.07 0.70
CA ALA A 48 32.27 -31.87 -0.31
C ALA A 48 30.86 -32.01 0.28
N ARG A 49 30.65 -33.02 1.15
CA ARG A 49 29.39 -33.19 1.88
C ARG A 49 29.12 -32.04 2.83
N GLN A 50 30.10 -31.63 3.62
CA GLN A 50 29.95 -30.48 4.53
C GLN A 50 29.59 -29.19 3.78
N THR A 51 30.20 -28.99 2.60
CA THR A 51 29.91 -27.83 1.76
C THR A 51 28.51 -27.91 1.15
N ALA A 52 28.09 -29.09 0.70
CA ALA A 52 26.74 -29.32 0.18
C ALA A 52 25.67 -29.09 1.28
N ASP A 53 25.90 -29.60 2.49
CA ASP A 53 24.99 -29.41 3.63
C ASP A 53 24.89 -27.91 4.00
N ARG A 54 26.02 -27.20 4.01
CA ARG A 54 26.05 -25.75 4.23
C ARG A 54 25.30 -24.98 3.14
N TYR A 55 25.46 -25.39 1.89
CA TYR A 55 24.72 -24.80 0.77
C TYR A 55 23.21 -24.98 0.95
N VAL A 56 22.76 -26.18 1.31
CA VAL A 56 21.34 -26.47 1.58
C VAL A 56 20.81 -25.59 2.72
N GLY A 57 21.54 -25.49 3.83
CA GLY A 57 21.14 -24.63 4.94
C GLY A 57 21.02 -23.16 4.55
N LEU A 58 21.97 -22.63 3.79
CA LEU A 58 21.91 -21.27 3.26
C LEU A 58 20.73 -21.09 2.30
N HIS A 59 20.50 -22.05 1.42
CA HIS A 59 19.40 -22.02 0.47
C HIS A 59 18.05 -21.94 1.20
N GLU A 60 17.82 -22.79 2.19
CA GLU A 60 16.61 -22.78 3.01
C GLU A 60 16.42 -21.46 3.76
N GLU A 61 17.49 -20.89 4.31
CA GLU A 61 17.45 -19.60 5.00
C GLU A 61 17.02 -18.46 4.06
N TYR A 62 17.59 -18.40 2.86
CA TYR A 62 17.23 -17.38 1.87
C TYR A 62 15.80 -17.54 1.38
N VAL A 63 15.33 -18.77 1.12
CA VAL A 63 13.93 -19.04 0.76
C VAL A 63 12.99 -18.58 1.88
N ALA A 64 13.29 -18.92 3.13
CA ALA A 64 12.48 -18.49 4.28
C ALA A 64 12.43 -16.96 4.41
N ARG A 65 13.56 -16.28 4.21
CA ARG A 65 13.66 -14.81 4.27
C ARG A 65 12.84 -14.14 3.17
N LEU A 66 12.90 -14.64 1.94
CA LEU A 66 12.11 -14.11 0.83
C LEU A 66 10.62 -14.33 1.04
N ASN A 67 10.21 -15.50 1.56
CA ASN A 67 8.80 -15.75 1.88
C ASN A 67 8.26 -14.78 2.94
N ARG A 68 9.06 -14.47 3.99
CA ARG A 68 8.68 -13.45 4.98
C ARG A 68 8.55 -12.06 4.36
N LEU A 69 9.44 -11.71 3.43
CA LEU A 69 9.38 -10.43 2.72
C LEU A 69 8.11 -10.34 1.86
N VAL A 70 7.78 -11.39 1.10
CA VAL A 70 6.54 -11.44 0.31
C VAL A 70 5.31 -11.31 1.20
N ALA A 71 5.27 -12.00 2.33
CA ALA A 71 4.16 -11.90 3.28
C ALA A 71 4.00 -10.48 3.83
N ALA A 72 5.11 -9.83 4.19
CA ALA A 72 5.09 -8.45 4.70
C ALA A 72 4.63 -7.45 3.62
N LEU A 73 5.13 -7.59 2.39
CA LEU A 73 4.72 -6.73 1.26
C LEU A 73 3.24 -6.94 0.88
N ALA A 74 2.75 -8.18 0.92
CA ALA A 74 1.34 -8.48 0.70
C ALA A 74 0.43 -7.89 1.79
N ALA A 75 0.85 -7.98 3.06
CA ALA A 75 0.14 -7.36 4.17
C ALA A 75 0.12 -5.82 4.06
N ALA A 76 1.25 -5.21 3.71
CA ALA A 76 1.34 -3.78 3.45
C ALA A 76 0.39 -3.36 2.33
N ARG A 77 0.38 -4.07 1.19
CA ARG A 77 -0.56 -3.81 0.08
C ARG A 77 -2.02 -3.89 0.53
N HIS A 78 -2.37 -4.91 1.31
CA HIS A 78 -3.72 -5.09 1.81
C HIS A 78 -4.15 -3.93 2.72
N ALA A 79 -3.28 -3.48 3.62
CA ALA A 79 -3.53 -2.33 4.48
C ALA A 79 -3.70 -1.04 3.65
N THR A 80 -2.82 -0.79 2.67
CA THR A 80 -2.92 0.38 1.78
C THR A 80 -4.24 0.39 1.00
N ALA A 81 -4.71 -0.76 0.50
CA ALA A 81 -6.00 -0.86 -0.18
C ALA A 81 -7.19 -0.62 0.77
N GLY A 82 -7.04 -0.95 2.06
CA GLY A 82 -7.99 -0.59 3.11
C GLY A 82 -8.07 0.93 3.28
N PHE A 83 -6.92 1.58 3.53
CA PHE A 83 -6.85 3.03 3.70
C PHE A 83 -7.33 3.79 2.47
N ALA A 84 -6.94 3.38 1.26
CA ALA A 84 -7.39 4.03 0.02
C ALA A 84 -8.92 4.00 -0.14
N ARG A 85 -9.58 2.92 0.29
CA ARG A 85 -11.05 2.84 0.31
C ARG A 85 -11.67 3.76 1.35
N GLU A 86 -11.12 3.77 2.56
CA GLU A 86 -11.63 4.61 3.66
C GLU A 86 -11.46 6.10 3.37
N TYR A 87 -10.31 6.53 2.85
CA TYR A 87 -10.09 7.90 2.38
C TYR A 87 -11.07 8.27 1.27
N ARG A 88 -11.28 7.39 0.29
CA ARG A 88 -12.25 7.63 -0.78
C ARG A 88 -13.66 7.82 -0.21
N THR A 89 -14.07 7.00 0.75
CA THR A 89 -15.37 7.12 1.42
C THR A 89 -15.48 8.41 2.23
N ILE A 90 -14.41 8.81 2.94
CA ILE A 90 -14.37 10.08 3.68
C ILE A 90 -14.44 11.26 2.72
N ASP A 91 -13.71 11.25 1.61
CA ASP A 91 -13.77 12.31 0.59
C ASP A 91 -15.14 12.36 -0.10
N GLU A 92 -15.73 11.21 -0.42
CA GLU A 92 -17.08 11.11 -0.97
C GLU A 92 -18.13 11.62 0.02
N PHE A 93 -17.97 11.30 1.32
CA PHE A 93 -18.81 11.79 2.39
C PHE A 93 -18.67 13.32 2.57
N ASN A 94 -17.44 13.82 2.67
CA ASN A 94 -17.15 15.24 2.79
C ASN A 94 -17.65 16.04 1.58
N ARG A 95 -17.53 15.51 0.35
CA ARG A 95 -18.15 16.12 -0.84
C ARG A 95 -19.68 16.13 -0.76
N ALA A 96 -20.29 15.03 -0.34
CA ALA A 96 -21.75 14.93 -0.21
C ALA A 96 -22.30 15.92 0.82
N ASP A 97 -21.61 16.09 1.96
CA ASP A 97 -21.98 17.05 3.00
C ASP A 97 -21.67 18.49 2.59
N ALA A 98 -20.54 18.75 1.92
CA ALA A 98 -20.26 20.08 1.36
C ALA A 98 -21.32 20.51 0.34
N GLU A 99 -21.85 19.60 -0.49
CA GLU A 99 -22.95 19.92 -1.39
C GLU A 99 -24.30 20.12 -0.69
N LYS A 100 -24.56 19.39 0.41
CA LYS A 100 -25.74 19.64 1.24
C LYS A 100 -25.65 20.98 1.94
N ILE A 101 -24.48 21.33 2.50
CA ILE A 101 -24.23 22.62 3.13
C ILE A 101 -24.36 23.73 2.08
N ARG A 102 -23.78 23.58 0.89
CA ARG A 102 -23.91 24.56 -0.19
C ARG A 102 -25.37 24.75 -0.64
N ARG A 103 -26.13 23.66 -0.79
CA ARG A 103 -27.57 23.73 -1.09
C ARG A 103 -28.39 24.31 0.05
N ALA A 104 -28.00 24.09 1.30
CA ALA A 104 -28.64 24.70 2.46
C ALA A 104 -28.29 26.19 2.60
N MET A 105 -27.14 26.63 2.07
CA MET A 105 -26.71 28.03 2.05
C MET A 105 -27.14 28.80 0.79
N SER A 106 -27.51 28.13 -0.31
CA SER A 106 -28.09 28.79 -1.49
C SER A 106 -29.34 29.64 -1.19
N PRO A 107 -30.32 29.17 -0.40
CA PRO A 107 -31.47 29.99 0.03
C PRO A 107 -31.05 31.17 0.92
N VAL A 108 -29.95 31.04 1.67
CA VAL A 108 -29.43 32.10 2.53
C VAL A 108 -28.76 33.20 1.69
N SER A 109 -28.08 32.85 0.61
CA SER A 109 -27.51 33.85 -0.32
C SER A 109 -28.60 34.64 -1.05
N GLU A 110 -29.68 33.99 -1.47
CA GLU A 110 -30.83 34.69 -2.08
C GLU A 110 -31.58 35.59 -1.07
N ALA A 111 -31.64 35.20 0.21
CA ALA A 111 -32.23 36.02 1.27
C ALA A 111 -31.34 37.24 1.64
N VAL A 112 -30.02 37.14 1.48
CA VAL A 112 -29.09 38.24 1.77
C VAL A 112 -29.00 39.24 0.61
N ASP A 113 -29.10 38.79 -0.65
CA ASP A 113 -29.15 39.69 -1.83
C ASP A 113 -30.55 40.30 -2.08
N GLY A 114 -31.62 39.68 -1.58
CA GLY A 114 -32.98 40.22 -1.64
C GLY A 114 -33.27 41.37 -0.66
N GLY A 115 -32.35 41.66 0.26
CA GLY A 115 -32.53 42.63 1.36
C GLY A 115 -32.28 44.10 1.02
N HIS A 116 -32.03 44.46 -0.24
CA HIS A 116 -31.74 45.84 -0.64
C HIS A 116 -32.74 46.42 -1.64
N THR A 117 -34.03 46.46 -1.30
CA THR A 117 -34.93 47.47 -1.88
C THR A 117 -35.98 48.01 -0.90
N ARG A 118 -35.92 49.34 -0.73
CA ARG A 118 -36.99 50.32 -0.42
C ARG A 118 -37.31 50.74 1.02
N GLY A 119 -37.10 52.05 1.22
CA GLY A 119 -37.88 52.94 2.11
C GLY A 119 -37.01 53.49 3.25
N ARG A 120 -36.82 54.79 3.43
CA ARG A 120 -37.70 55.94 3.19
C ARG A 120 -36.85 57.22 3.19
#